data_AF-A0A3C1TM61-F1
#
_entry.id   AF-A0A3C1TM61-F1
#
_cell.length_a   1.000
_cell.length_b   1.000
_cell.length_c   1.000
_cell.angle_alpha   90.00
_cell.angle_beta   90.00
_cell.angle_gamma   90.00
#
_symmetry.space_group_name_H-M   'P 1'
#
loop_
_entity.id
_entity.type
_entity.pdbx_description
1 polymer ?
#
loop_
_entity_poly.entity_id
_entity_poly.type
_entity_poly.pdbx_seq_one_letter_code
_entity_poly.pdbx_strand_id
1 'polypeptide(L)'
;MSTLNYFMNKKIIYIILIIVLMVAIVSSGIFFYNKYRLNKKNAIQNDAGNPTNAEFQVITLPSEPVTPPQWYATDKDGDGLTDDEETKLGTDKWEPDSDFDEISDKLEIEKYKTDPLNPDTDGDSYRDGLEIVNGFDPLKK
;
A
#
# COMPACT_ATOMS: atom_id res chain seq x y z
N MET A 1 61.29 22.12 -5.23
CA MET A 1 60.05 22.51 -4.54
C MET A 1 58.78 22.35 -5.42
N SER A 2 58.81 21.53 -6.48
CA SER A 2 57.71 21.44 -7.47
C SER A 2 56.98 20.10 -7.51
N THR A 3 57.60 18.99 -7.10
CA THR A 3 57.01 17.65 -7.20
C THR A 3 56.01 17.34 -6.07
N LEU A 4 56.28 17.78 -4.84
CA LEU A 4 55.38 17.58 -3.69
C LEU A 4 54.05 18.33 -3.86
N ASN A 5 54.11 19.57 -4.36
CA ASN A 5 52.91 20.37 -4.66
C ASN A 5 52.11 19.77 -5.83
N TYR A 6 52.78 19.20 -6.83
CA TYR A 6 52.11 18.52 -7.94
C TYR A 6 51.29 17.29 -7.46
N PHE A 7 51.86 16.46 -6.59
CA PHE A 7 51.15 15.30 -6.04
C PHE A 7 49.98 15.69 -5.12
N MET A 8 50.15 16.72 -4.29
CA MET A 8 49.08 17.22 -3.41
C MET A 8 47.92 17.80 -4.20
N ASN A 9 48.20 18.59 -5.25
CA ASN A 9 47.16 19.15 -6.12
C ASN A 9 46.39 18.06 -6.88
N LYS A 10 47.07 16.99 -7.32
CA LYS A 10 46.42 15.84 -7.98
C LYS A 10 45.46 15.11 -7.04
N LYS A 11 45.84 14.90 -5.76
CA LYS A 11 44.96 14.30 -4.74
C LYS A 11 43.72 15.15 -4.46
N ILE A 12 43.89 16.48 -4.38
CA ILE A 12 42.77 17.42 -4.19
C ILE A 12 41.81 17.35 -5.39
N ILE A 13 42.34 17.32 -6.63
CA ILE A 13 41.54 17.17 -7.84
C ILE A 13 40.75 15.85 -7.83
N TYR A 14 41.37 14.73 -7.41
CA TYR A 14 40.66 13.45 -7.28
C TYR A 14 39.54 13.49 -6.24
N ILE A 15 39.76 14.13 -5.09
CA ILE A 15 38.71 14.27 -4.05
C ILE A 15 37.53 15.08 -4.59
N ILE A 16 37.79 16.17 -5.30
CA ILE A 16 36.73 16.99 -5.93
C ILE A 16 35.94 16.17 -6.96
N LEU A 17 36.63 15.39 -7.80
CA LEU A 17 35.99 14.52 -8.79
C LEU A 17 35.09 13.45 -8.14
N ILE A 18 35.52 12.86 -7.02
CA ILE A 18 34.71 11.89 -6.26
C ILE A 18 33.47 12.57 -5.67
N ILE A 19 33.61 13.78 -5.12
CA ILE A 19 32.46 14.52 -4.57
C ILE A 19 31.45 14.85 -5.67
N VAL A 20 31.91 15.31 -6.84
CA VAL A 20 31.03 15.59 -7.99
C VAL A 20 30.32 14.33 -8.47
N LEU A 21 31.03 13.20 -8.53
CA LEU A 21 30.44 11.91 -8.89
C LEU A 21 29.37 11.48 -7.88
N MET A 22 29.63 11.63 -6.58
CA MET A 22 28.67 11.29 -5.53
C MET A 22 27.40 12.16 -5.61
N VAL A 23 27.55 13.47 -5.85
CA VAL A 23 26.41 14.38 -6.05
C VAL A 23 25.61 13.98 -7.30
N ALA A 24 26.29 13.60 -8.39
CA ALA A 24 25.63 13.11 -9.60
C ALA A 24 24.85 11.80 -9.37
N ILE A 25 25.39 10.87 -8.58
CA ILE A 25 24.71 9.61 -8.24
C ILE A 25 23.46 9.87 -7.39
N VAL A 26 23.58 10.71 -6.35
CA VAL A 26 22.45 11.06 -5.47
C VAL A 26 21.35 11.79 -6.24
N SER A 27 21.70 12.79 -7.05
CA SER A 27 20.73 13.53 -7.87
C SER A 27 20.05 12.65 -8.93
N SER A 28 20.80 11.73 -9.56
CA SER A 28 20.25 10.72 -10.47
C SER A 28 19.25 9.81 -9.74
N GLY A 29 19.60 9.30 -8.55
CA GLY A 29 18.71 8.48 -7.73
C GLY A 29 17.39 9.17 -7.39
N ILE A 30 17.45 10.43 -6.96
CA ILE A 30 16.25 11.25 -6.67
C ILE A 30 15.40 11.43 -7.94
N PHE A 31 16.02 11.72 -9.08
CA PHE A 31 15.33 11.87 -10.36
C PHE A 31 14.60 10.59 -10.79
N PHE A 32 15.26 9.44 -10.70
CA PHE A 32 14.66 8.15 -11.03
C PHE A 32 13.56 7.75 -10.05
N TYR A 33 13.74 7.99 -8.75
CA TYR A 33 12.71 7.76 -7.74
C TYR A 33 11.45 8.58 -8.02
N ASN A 34 11.61 9.88 -8.31
CA ASN A 34 10.50 10.75 -8.68
C ASN A 34 9.82 10.29 -9.97
N LYS A 35 10.58 9.87 -10.99
CA LYS A 35 10.03 9.34 -12.24
C LYS A 35 9.25 8.04 -12.03
N TYR A 36 9.77 7.11 -11.22
CA TYR A 36 9.08 5.87 -10.88
C TYR A 36 7.77 6.13 -10.12
N ARG A 37 7.79 7.06 -9.15
CA ARG A 37 6.60 7.48 -8.40
C ARG A 37 5.52 8.05 -9.31
N LEU A 38 5.88 8.90 -10.27
CA LEU A 38 4.95 9.47 -11.24
C LEU A 38 4.37 8.40 -12.18
N ASN A 39 5.19 7.43 -12.59
CA ASN A 39 4.72 6.33 -13.42
C ASN A 39 3.68 5.44 -12.71
N LYS A 40 3.84 5.19 -11.40
CA LYS A 40 2.84 4.47 -10.59
C LYS A 40 1.52 5.25 -10.47
N LYS A 41 1.58 6.57 -10.27
CA LYS A 41 0.37 7.42 -10.23
C LYS A 41 -0.37 7.47 -11.57
N ASN A 42 0.37 7.54 -12.68
CA ASN A 42 -0.22 7.50 -14.02
C ASN A 42 -0.81 6.12 -14.33
N ALA A 43 -0.17 5.03 -13.88
CA ALA A 43 -0.71 3.68 -14.02
C ALA A 43 -2.06 3.51 -13.28
N ILE A 44 -2.24 4.18 -12.13
CA ILE A 44 -3.51 4.16 -11.37
C ILE A 44 -4.56 5.09 -11.99
N GLN A 45 -4.18 6.21 -12.62
CA GLN A 45 -5.13 7.10 -13.31
C GLN A 45 -5.55 6.61 -14.71
N ASN A 46 -4.73 5.79 -15.38
CA ASN A 46 -5.05 5.24 -16.70
C ASN A 46 -6.08 4.09 -16.67
N ASP A 47 -6.49 3.64 -15.48
CA ASP A 47 -7.62 2.72 -15.29
C ASP A 47 -8.94 3.46 -14.97
N ALA A 48 -8.88 4.77 -14.75
CA ALA A 48 -10.06 5.65 -14.75
C ALA A 48 -10.44 6.08 -16.18
N GLY A 49 -10.35 5.13 -17.11
CA GLY A 49 -10.87 5.28 -18.46
C GLY A 49 -12.38 5.54 -18.37
N ASN A 50 -12.73 6.81 -18.57
CA ASN A 50 -14.04 7.31 -18.95
C ASN A 50 -14.94 6.20 -19.56
N PRO A 51 -16.03 5.76 -18.92
CA PRO A 51 -16.99 4.85 -19.54
C PRO A 51 -17.88 5.64 -20.49
N THR A 52 -17.32 6.20 -21.56
CA THR A 52 -18.11 6.50 -22.75
C THR A 52 -18.17 5.23 -23.58
N ASN A 53 -19.39 4.71 -23.75
CA ASN A 53 -19.89 3.91 -24.87
C ASN A 53 -19.58 2.40 -25.02
N ALA A 54 -19.40 1.66 -23.92
CA ALA A 54 -19.90 0.28 -23.93
C ALA A 54 -21.43 0.35 -23.98
N GLU A 55 -22.00 -0.14 -25.07
CA GLU A 55 -23.42 -0.15 -25.41
C GLU A 55 -24.22 -0.77 -24.24
N PHE A 56 -24.67 0.07 -23.32
CA PHE A 56 -25.59 -0.32 -22.27
C PHE A 56 -26.90 -0.66 -22.99
N GLN A 57 -27.17 -1.95 -23.17
CA GLN A 57 -28.50 -2.37 -23.58
C GLN A 57 -29.45 -1.86 -22.51
N VAL A 58 -30.13 -0.76 -22.83
CA VAL A 58 -31.17 -0.19 -21.99
C VAL A 58 -32.27 -1.24 -21.93
N ILE A 59 -32.17 -2.14 -20.96
CA ILE A 59 -33.30 -2.94 -20.55
C ILE A 59 -34.22 -1.94 -19.89
N THR A 60 -35.26 -1.51 -20.60
CA THR A 60 -36.32 -0.67 -20.08
C THR A 60 -37.14 -1.48 -19.08
N LEU A 61 -36.56 -1.69 -17.89
CA LEU A 61 -37.26 -2.13 -16.69
C LEU A 61 -37.86 -0.90 -15.99
N PRO A 62 -39.04 -1.04 -15.38
CA PRO A 62 -39.89 0.08 -15.01
C PRO A 62 -39.16 1.06 -14.09
N SER A 63 -39.47 2.33 -14.28
CA SER A 63 -38.92 3.51 -13.60
C SER A 63 -39.12 3.47 -12.08
N GLU A 64 -38.31 2.68 -11.38
CA GLU A 64 -38.09 2.82 -9.94
C GLU A 64 -36.83 3.67 -9.69
N PRO A 65 -36.84 4.54 -8.67
CA PRO A 65 -35.72 5.45 -8.41
C PRO A 65 -34.46 4.64 -8.08
N VAL A 66 -33.48 4.66 -8.99
CA VAL A 66 -32.15 4.07 -8.79
C VAL A 66 -31.40 4.86 -7.71
N THR A 67 -31.54 4.41 -6.47
CA THR A 67 -30.55 4.68 -5.42
C THR A 67 -29.25 3.96 -5.78
N PRO A 68 -28.07 4.56 -5.51
CA PRO A 68 -26.80 3.83 -5.60
C PRO A 68 -26.88 2.53 -4.78
N PRO A 69 -26.18 1.45 -5.18
CA PRO A 69 -26.13 0.22 -4.39
C PRO A 69 -25.81 0.56 -2.93
N GLN A 70 -26.65 0.12 -2.00
CA GLN A 70 -26.54 0.53 -0.59
C GLN A 70 -25.18 0.21 0.04
N TRP A 71 -24.47 -0.81 -0.46
CA TRP A 71 -23.21 -1.26 0.13
C TRP A 71 -22.09 -0.20 0.14
N TYR A 72 -22.07 0.74 -0.83
CA TYR A 72 -21.07 1.83 -0.82
C TYR A 72 -21.36 2.89 0.27
N ALA A 73 -22.60 2.97 0.79
CA ALA A 73 -22.93 3.86 1.91
C ALA A 73 -22.70 3.20 3.28
N THR A 74 -22.36 1.91 3.30
CA THR A 74 -22.30 1.07 4.50
C THR A 74 -20.99 0.30 4.60
N ASP A 75 -19.91 0.70 3.93
CA ASP A 75 -18.55 0.15 4.08
C ASP A 75 -17.65 1.38 4.20
N LYS A 76 -17.49 1.84 5.44
CA LYS A 76 -16.96 3.17 5.75
C LYS A 76 -15.45 3.28 5.58
N ASP A 77 -14.74 2.19 5.81
CA ASP A 77 -13.30 2.12 5.77
C ASP A 77 -12.77 1.47 4.47
N GLY A 78 -13.64 0.77 3.72
CA GLY A 78 -13.35 0.21 2.42
C GLY A 78 -12.57 -1.11 2.49
N ASP A 79 -12.58 -1.80 3.63
CA ASP A 79 -11.95 -3.13 3.79
C ASP A 79 -12.78 -4.24 3.09
N GLY A 80 -14.06 -3.94 2.85
CA GLY A 80 -15.01 -4.79 2.14
C GLY A 80 -15.97 -5.58 3.05
N LEU A 81 -15.97 -5.36 4.36
CA LEU A 81 -17.06 -5.65 5.27
C LEU A 81 -18.03 -4.45 5.29
N THR A 82 -19.31 -4.72 5.50
CA THR A 82 -20.27 -3.64 5.75
C THR A 82 -20.27 -3.23 7.23
N ASP A 83 -20.58 -1.97 7.55
CA ASP A 83 -20.75 -1.42 8.89
C ASP A 83 -21.62 -2.35 9.80
N ASP A 84 -22.63 -3.00 9.21
CA ASP A 84 -23.54 -3.94 9.89
C ASP A 84 -22.89 -5.31 10.15
N GLU A 85 -22.00 -5.78 9.28
CA GLU A 85 -21.17 -6.97 9.49
C GLU A 85 -20.12 -6.68 10.56
N GLU A 86 -19.43 -5.56 10.46
CA GLU A 86 -18.43 -5.12 11.44
C GLU A 86 -19.05 -4.95 12.83
N THR A 87 -20.22 -4.32 12.92
CA THR A 87 -20.96 -4.21 14.19
C THR A 87 -21.30 -5.58 14.79
N LYS A 88 -21.53 -6.62 13.97
CA LYS A 88 -21.79 -7.98 14.46
C LYS A 88 -20.51 -8.71 14.87
N LEU A 89 -19.41 -8.42 14.19
CA LEU A 89 -18.09 -9.01 14.45
C LEU A 89 -17.39 -8.34 15.63
N GLY A 90 -17.72 -7.07 15.91
CA GLY A 90 -17.10 -6.26 16.94
C GLY A 90 -15.90 -5.43 16.44
N THR A 91 -15.67 -5.41 15.13
CA THR A 91 -14.60 -4.65 14.46
C THR A 91 -14.95 -3.16 14.30
N ASP A 92 -13.95 -2.32 14.04
CA ASP A 92 -14.10 -0.87 13.90
C ASP A 92 -14.41 -0.44 12.47
N LYS A 93 -15.66 -0.07 12.23
CA LYS A 93 -16.17 0.50 10.97
C LYS A 93 -15.43 1.70 10.37
N TRP A 94 -14.41 2.23 11.01
CA TRP A 94 -13.61 3.33 10.48
C TRP A 94 -12.15 2.97 10.28
N GLU A 95 -11.76 1.74 10.60
CA GLU A 95 -10.40 1.26 10.54
C GLU A 95 -10.41 -0.15 9.92
N PRO A 96 -9.83 -0.34 8.71
CA PRO A 96 -9.87 -1.62 8.03
C PRO A 96 -9.11 -2.75 8.75
N ASP A 97 -8.33 -2.46 9.79
CA ASP A 97 -7.47 -3.35 10.57
C ASP A 97 -7.71 -3.04 12.06
N SER A 98 -8.66 -3.76 12.67
CA SER A 98 -9.19 -3.42 14.00
C SER A 98 -8.23 -3.64 15.15
N ASP A 99 -7.24 -4.52 15.00
CA ASP A 99 -6.27 -4.86 16.04
C ASP A 99 -4.84 -4.36 15.76
N PHE A 100 -4.64 -3.74 14.60
CA PHE A 100 -3.42 -3.05 14.15
C PHE A 100 -2.23 -3.99 13.98
N ASP A 101 -2.47 -5.15 13.39
CA ASP A 101 -1.46 -6.18 13.11
C ASP A 101 -0.95 -6.19 11.65
N GLU A 102 -1.48 -5.29 10.80
CA GLU A 102 -1.23 -5.12 9.37
C GLU A 102 -2.03 -6.05 8.43
N ILE A 103 -3.09 -6.71 8.92
CA ILE A 103 -4.07 -7.46 8.11
C ILE A 103 -5.44 -6.77 8.23
N SER A 104 -6.20 -6.70 7.14
CA SER A 104 -7.56 -6.16 7.22
C SER A 104 -8.54 -7.19 7.82
N ASP A 105 -9.56 -6.73 8.55
CA ASP A 105 -10.54 -7.58 9.23
C ASP A 105 -11.17 -8.60 8.29
N LYS A 106 -11.54 -8.16 7.07
CA LYS A 106 -12.03 -9.05 6.02
C LYS A 106 -11.06 -10.16 5.65
N LEU A 107 -9.77 -9.84 5.50
CA LEU A 107 -8.75 -10.80 5.10
C LEU A 107 -8.48 -11.82 6.20
N GLU A 108 -8.47 -11.38 7.45
CA GLU A 108 -8.38 -12.26 8.61
C GLU A 108 -9.53 -13.27 8.61
N ILE A 109 -10.77 -12.79 8.47
CA ILE A 109 -11.95 -13.66 8.48
C ILE A 109 -12.00 -14.59 7.26
N GLU A 110 -11.80 -14.07 6.05
CA GLU A 110 -12.02 -14.85 4.83
C GLU A 110 -10.85 -15.76 4.48
N LYS A 111 -9.61 -15.30 4.67
CA LYS A 111 -8.41 -15.94 4.15
C LYS A 111 -7.55 -16.60 5.23
N TYR A 112 -7.17 -15.86 6.27
CA TYR A 112 -6.16 -16.32 7.24
C TYR A 112 -6.75 -17.08 8.42
N LYS A 113 -8.03 -16.86 8.70
CA LYS A 113 -8.78 -17.45 9.82
C LYS A 113 -8.22 -17.07 11.20
N THR A 114 -7.62 -15.88 11.29
CA THR A 114 -7.19 -15.22 12.52
C THR A 114 -8.35 -14.46 13.17
N ASP A 115 -8.17 -14.00 14.40
CA ASP A 115 -9.15 -13.20 15.14
C ASP A 115 -8.89 -11.71 14.91
N PRO A 116 -9.77 -10.98 14.19
CA PRO A 116 -9.54 -9.57 13.83
C PRO A 116 -9.55 -8.58 15.00
N LEU A 117 -9.73 -9.08 16.21
CA LEU A 117 -9.68 -8.29 17.45
C LEU A 117 -8.48 -8.68 18.33
N ASN A 118 -7.59 -9.53 17.85
CA ASN A 118 -6.46 -10.03 18.59
C ASN A 118 -5.23 -10.16 17.70
N PRO A 119 -4.23 -9.28 17.86
CA PRO A 119 -3.11 -9.16 16.93
C PRO A 119 -2.11 -10.33 17.00
N ASP A 120 -2.39 -11.38 17.78
CA ASP A 120 -1.59 -12.58 18.05
C ASP A 120 -2.58 -13.72 18.36
N THR A 121 -3.15 -14.32 17.31
CA THR A 121 -4.29 -15.25 17.42
C THR A 121 -3.95 -16.50 18.23
N ASP A 122 -2.73 -17.04 18.09
CA ASP A 122 -2.33 -18.27 18.78
C ASP A 122 -1.61 -18.04 20.13
N GLY A 123 -1.31 -16.79 20.46
CA GLY A 123 -0.72 -16.38 21.72
C GLY A 123 0.74 -16.80 21.87
N ASP A 124 1.51 -16.85 20.80
CA ASP A 124 2.94 -17.18 20.79
C ASP A 124 3.88 -15.96 20.92
N SER A 125 3.30 -14.75 21.00
CA SER A 125 3.96 -13.43 21.07
C SER A 125 4.49 -12.89 19.75
N TYR A 126 4.15 -13.49 18.61
CA TYR A 126 4.29 -12.89 17.29
C TYR A 126 2.93 -12.41 16.80
N ARG A 127 2.95 -11.41 15.93
CA ARG A 127 1.70 -10.87 15.35
C ARG A 127 1.31 -11.67 14.12
N ASP A 128 0.02 -11.87 13.89
CA ASP A 128 -0.44 -12.70 12.78
C ASP A 128 0.05 -12.14 11.43
N GLY A 129 0.00 -10.82 11.24
CA GLY A 129 0.53 -10.12 10.07
C GLY A 129 2.03 -10.33 9.88
N LEU A 130 2.80 -10.34 10.97
CA LEU A 130 4.23 -10.62 10.94
C LEU A 130 4.51 -12.09 10.60
N GLU A 131 3.72 -13.01 11.11
CA GLU A 131 3.86 -14.42 10.82
C GLU A 131 3.57 -14.71 9.35
N ILE A 132 2.45 -14.20 8.84
CA ILE A 132 2.04 -14.35 7.44
C ILE A 132 3.07 -13.78 6.49
N VAL A 133 3.64 -12.59 6.76
CA VAL A 133 4.65 -11.99 5.88
C VAL A 133 5.96 -12.78 5.86
N ASN A 134 6.27 -13.49 6.94
CA ASN A 134 7.45 -14.34 7.07
C ASN A 134 7.19 -15.82 6.72
N GLY A 135 5.95 -16.18 6.41
CA GLY A 135 5.55 -17.55 6.03
C GLY A 135 5.39 -18.52 7.20
N PHE A 136 5.15 -18.00 8.41
CA PHE A 136 4.74 -18.78 9.58
C PHE A 136 3.21 -18.99 9.58
N ASP A 137 2.73 -19.82 10.51
CA ASP A 137 1.32 -20.20 10.63
C ASP A 137 0.73 -19.53 11.87
N PRO A 138 -0.10 -18.47 11.73
CA PRO A 138 -0.59 -17.65 12.85
C PRO A 138 -1.60 -18.35 13.76
N LEU A 139 -1.86 -19.63 13.48
CA LEU A 139 -2.78 -20.47 14.25
C LEU A 139 -2.01 -21.55 15.03
N LYS A 140 -0.67 -21.51 15.05
CA LYS A 140 0.20 -22.55 15.62
C LYS A 140 1.49 -22.02 16.27
N LYS A 141 1.43 -22.02 17.60
CA LYS A 141 2.55 -21.91 18.53
C LYS A 141 3.63 -22.99 18.45
#